data_AF-A0A955VVF4-F1
#
_entry.id   AF-A0A955VVF4-F1
#
_cell.length_a   1.000
_cell.length_b   1.000
_cell.length_c   1.000
_cell.angle_alpha   90.00
_cell.angle_beta   90.00
_cell.angle_gamma   90.00
#
_symmetry.space_group_name_H-M   'P 1'
#
loop_
_entity.id
_entity.type
_entity.pdbx_description
1 polymer ?
#
loop_
_entity_poly.entity_id
_entity_poly.type
_entity_poly.pdbx_seq_one_letter_code
_entity_poly.pdbx_strand_id
1 'polypeptide(L)'
;LATPVVEGHRATRFGPLMARLGVDLDAAAARIHARGAVPVPVTGFYSRRDAVVAWQACLDPHPGARFTPVEVAAGHLAMVLDPRVLRLVARHL
;
A
#
# COMPACT_ATOMS: atom_id res chain seq x y z
N LEU A 1 -3.21 -0.30 -5.73
CA LEU A 1 -2.02 -1.10 -6.11
C LEU A 1 -0.84 -0.52 -5.34
N ALA A 2 -0.04 -1.33 -4.62
CA ALA A 2 1.14 -0.88 -3.85
C ALA A 2 0.90 0.33 -2.92
N THR A 3 -0.29 0.41 -2.32
CA THR A 3 -0.65 1.53 -1.43
C THR A 3 -0.31 1.16 0.02
N PRO A 4 0.46 1.97 0.77
CA PRO A 4 0.70 1.71 2.18
C PRO A 4 -0.56 2.03 3.01
N VAL A 5 -1.22 1.00 3.52
CA VAL A 5 -2.51 1.02 4.22
C VAL A 5 -2.39 1.42 5.70
N VAL A 6 -1.23 1.19 6.34
CA VAL A 6 -1.02 1.42 7.79
C VAL A 6 -0.03 2.54 8.13
N GLU A 7 1.14 2.57 7.48
CA GLU A 7 2.23 3.50 7.80
C GLU A 7 2.26 4.75 6.89
N GLY A 8 1.41 4.79 5.87
CA GLY A 8 1.41 5.85 4.87
C GLY A 8 2.79 6.07 4.22
N HIS A 9 3.17 7.33 4.06
CA HIS A 9 4.43 7.70 3.40
C HIS A 9 5.70 7.29 4.18
N ARG A 10 5.61 6.98 5.48
CA ARG A 10 6.75 6.45 6.27
C ARG A 10 7.26 5.12 5.71
N ALA A 11 6.36 4.30 5.18
CA ALA A 11 6.73 3.02 4.57
C ALA A 11 7.19 3.14 3.12
N THR A 12 7.47 4.36 2.63
CA THR A 12 7.90 4.59 1.25
C THR A 12 9.32 5.13 1.17
N ARG A 13 10.04 4.81 0.09
CA ARG A 13 11.37 5.36 -0.21
C ARG A 13 11.38 6.88 -0.35
N PHE A 14 10.22 7.49 -0.60
CA PHE A 14 10.04 8.93 -0.69
C PHE A 14 9.80 9.62 0.66
N GLY A 15 9.62 8.87 1.76
CA GLY A 15 9.41 9.43 3.10
C GLY A 15 10.43 10.52 3.46
N PRO A 16 11.76 10.26 3.40
CA PRO A 16 12.77 11.26 3.72
C PRO A 16 12.69 12.54 2.87
N LEU A 17 12.31 12.43 1.60
CA LEU A 17 12.11 13.59 0.72
C LEU A 17 10.89 14.39 1.17
N MET A 18 9.76 13.73 1.46
CA MET A 18 8.55 14.41 1.91
C MET A 18 8.76 15.12 3.25
N ALA A 19 9.49 14.50 4.19
CA ALA A 19 9.87 15.14 5.44
C ALA A 19 10.69 16.43 5.21
N ARG A 20 11.64 16.41 4.26
CA ARG A 20 12.41 17.61 3.87
C ARG A 20 11.55 18.71 3.25
N LEU A 21 10.44 18.34 2.62
CA LEU A 21 9.46 19.29 2.06
C LEU A 21 8.46 19.80 3.12
N GLY A 22 8.65 19.45 4.39
CA GLY A 22 7.79 19.91 5.49
C GLY A 22 6.57 19.06 5.76
N VAL A 23 6.47 17.86 5.17
CA VAL A 23 5.40 16.91 5.49
C VAL A 23 5.68 16.25 6.84
N ASP A 24 4.76 16.44 7.79
CA ASP A 24 4.78 15.70 9.06
C ASP A 24 4.30 14.25 8.82
N LEU A 25 5.26 13.35 8.66
CA LEU A 25 5.01 11.93 8.43
C LEU A 25 4.42 11.22 9.64
N ASP A 26 4.67 11.72 10.84
CA ASP A 26 4.27 11.09 12.10
C ASP A 26 2.81 11.41 12.37
N ALA A 27 2.43 12.68 12.20
CA ALA A 27 1.03 13.08 12.22
C ALA A 27 0.22 12.42 11.10
N ALA A 28 0.81 12.19 9.91
CA ALA A 28 0.15 11.44 8.85
C ALA A 28 -0.05 9.95 9.23
N ALA A 29 0.99 9.28 9.73
CA ALA A 29 0.90 7.88 10.13
C ALA A 29 -0.04 7.67 11.33
N ALA A 30 -0.05 8.60 12.29
CA ALA A 30 -0.98 8.57 13.43
C ALA A 30 -2.44 8.66 12.99
N ARG A 31 -2.76 9.51 12.00
CA ARG A 31 -4.11 9.59 11.42
C ARG A 31 -4.52 8.29 10.73
N ILE A 32 -3.60 7.62 10.03
CA ILE A 32 -3.87 6.34 9.39
C ILE A 32 -4.10 5.24 10.43
N HIS A 33 -3.28 5.18 11.48
CA HIS A 33 -3.49 4.24 12.59
C HIS A 33 -4.81 4.48 13.32
N ALA A 34 -5.18 5.75 13.56
CA ALA A 34 -6.43 6.11 14.21
C ALA A 34 -7.67 5.69 13.40
N ARG A 35 -7.56 5.56 12.08
CA ARG A 35 -8.64 5.01 11.24
C ARG A 35 -8.90 3.53 11.55
N GLY A 36 -7.87 2.77 11.93
CA GLY A 36 -7.93 1.31 12.05
C GLY A 36 -8.12 0.63 10.69
N ALA A 37 -8.93 -0.44 10.69
CA ALA A 37 -9.24 -1.21 9.49
C ALA A 37 -9.78 -0.32 8.35
N VAL A 38 -9.45 -0.67 7.12
CA VAL A 38 -10.03 -0.02 5.94
C VAL A 38 -11.55 -0.21 5.98
N PRO A 39 -12.35 0.87 5.90
CA PRO A 39 -13.79 0.79 6.17
C PRO A 39 -14.59 0.09 5.07
N VAL A 40 -13.98 -0.17 3.92
CA VAL A 40 -14.62 -0.81 2.76
C VAL A 40 -13.87 -2.08 2.38
N PRO A 41 -14.54 -3.05 1.73
CA PRO A 41 -13.83 -4.18 1.13
C PRO A 41 -12.76 -3.70 0.15
N VAL A 42 -11.54 -4.23 0.28
CA VAL A 42 -10.42 -3.88 -0.60
C VAL A 42 -9.67 -5.12 -1.04
N THR A 43 -9.43 -5.22 -2.35
CA THR A 43 -8.42 -6.13 -2.90
C THR A 43 -7.09 -5.38 -3.02
N GLY A 44 -6.14 -5.75 -2.17
CA GLY A 44 -4.83 -5.11 -2.09
C GLY A 44 -3.77 -5.89 -2.86
N PHE A 45 -3.28 -5.33 -3.96
CA PHE A 45 -2.15 -5.90 -4.69
C PHE A 45 -0.83 -5.34 -4.17
N TYR A 46 0.12 -6.24 -3.89
CA TYR A 46 1.44 -5.91 -3.37
C TYR A 46 2.53 -6.76 -4.05
N SER A 47 3.79 -6.38 -3.90
CA SER A 47 4.91 -7.21 -4.33
C SER A 47 6.07 -7.11 -3.36
N ARG A 48 6.70 -8.25 -3.06
CA ARG A 48 7.98 -8.29 -2.35
C ARG A 48 9.14 -7.71 -3.17
N ARG A 49 8.94 -7.51 -4.48
CA ARG A 49 9.89 -6.85 -5.40
C ARG A 49 9.67 -5.33 -5.49
N ASP A 50 8.70 -4.79 -4.76
CA ASP A 50 8.48 -3.36 -4.68
C ASP A 50 9.66 -2.69 -3.94
N ALA A 51 10.36 -1.79 -4.63
CA ALA A 51 11.49 -1.04 -4.09
C ALA A 51 11.12 0.39 -3.67
N VAL A 52 9.83 0.74 -3.75
CA VAL A 52 9.28 2.04 -3.38
C VAL A 52 8.49 1.93 -2.09
N VAL A 53 7.64 0.92 -1.93
CA VAL A 53 6.77 0.73 -0.76
C VAL A 53 7.13 -0.57 -0.07
N ALA A 54 7.35 -0.52 1.25
CA ALA A 54 7.52 -1.72 2.06
C ALA A 54 6.23 -2.56 1.99
N TRP A 55 6.31 -3.75 1.40
CA TRP A 55 5.13 -4.54 1.04
C TRP A 55 4.24 -4.88 2.24
N GLN A 56 4.81 -5.03 3.44
CA GLN A 56 4.07 -5.29 4.68
C GLN A 56 3.08 -4.15 4.97
N ALA A 57 3.47 -2.91 4.67
CA ALA A 57 2.61 -1.75 4.87
C ALA A 57 1.43 -1.73 3.90
N CYS A 58 1.44 -2.52 2.83
CA CYS A 58 0.31 -2.66 1.91
C CYS A 58 -0.77 -3.62 2.44
N LEU A 59 -0.55 -4.30 3.56
CA LEU A 59 -1.51 -5.18 4.20
C LEU A 59 -2.29 -4.43 5.27
N ASP A 60 -3.55 -4.82 5.48
CA ASP A 60 -4.34 -4.37 6.62
C ASP A 60 -4.29 -5.43 7.75
N PRO A 61 -3.57 -5.17 8.85
CA PRO A 61 -3.44 -6.13 9.95
C PRO A 61 -4.59 -6.05 10.96
N HIS A 62 -5.52 -5.10 10.81
CA HIS A 62 -6.53 -4.85 11.83
C HIS A 62 -7.58 -5.99 11.87
N PRO A 63 -7.98 -6.46 13.07
CA PRO A 63 -9.07 -7.41 13.21
C PRO A 63 -10.36 -6.90 12.54
N GLY A 64 -11.03 -7.80 11.81
CA GLY A 64 -12.28 -7.46 11.09
C GLY A 64 -12.09 -6.71 9.77
N ALA A 65 -10.85 -6.48 9.33
CA ALA A 65 -10.58 -5.90 8.01
C ALA A 65 -11.16 -6.77 6.89
N ARG A 66 -11.89 -6.14 5.96
CA ARG A 66 -12.40 -6.79 4.73
C ARG A 66 -11.36 -6.65 3.62
N PHE A 67 -10.19 -7.26 3.83
CA PHE A 67 -9.03 -7.06 2.98
C PHE A 67 -8.59 -8.37 2.31
N THR A 68 -8.48 -8.38 0.98
CA THR A 68 -8.01 -9.52 0.19
C THR A 68 -6.63 -9.20 -0.39
N PRO A 69 -5.54 -9.73 0.20
CA PRO A 69 -4.18 -9.47 -0.27
C PRO A 69 -3.84 -10.36 -1.48
N VAL A 70 -3.28 -9.76 -2.53
CA VAL A 70 -2.82 -10.46 -3.73
C VAL A 70 -1.36 -10.12 -4.00
N GLU A 71 -0.47 -11.09 -3.84
CA GLU A 71 0.95 -10.93 -4.20
C GLU A 71 1.13 -11.03 -5.72
N VAL A 72 1.88 -10.09 -6.30
CA VAL A 72 2.28 -10.12 -7.71
C VAL A 72 3.79 -10.05 -7.86
N ALA A 73 4.31 -10.56 -8.97
CA ALA A 73 5.74 -10.59 -9.25
C ALA A 73 6.20 -9.39 -10.12
N ALA A 74 5.96 -8.16 -9.66
CA ALA A 74 6.27 -6.92 -10.38
C ALA A 74 6.93 -5.87 -9.48
N GLY A 75 7.83 -5.04 -10.03
CA GLY A 75 8.29 -3.83 -9.33
C GLY A 75 7.17 -2.78 -9.23
N HIS A 76 7.37 -1.72 -8.44
CA HIS A 76 6.33 -0.73 -8.13
C HIS A 76 5.58 -0.18 -9.36
N LEU A 77 6.32 0.39 -10.32
CA LEU A 77 5.73 0.96 -11.55
C LEU A 77 5.23 -0.13 -12.50
N ALA A 78 5.89 -1.28 -12.55
CA ALA A 78 5.43 -2.41 -13.34
C ALA A 78 4.09 -2.94 -12.80
N MET A 79 3.81 -2.85 -11.50
CA MET A 79 2.55 -3.30 -10.92
C MET A 79 1.33 -2.59 -11.52
N VAL A 80 1.47 -1.31 -11.88
CA VAL A 80 0.39 -0.52 -12.49
C VAL A 80 0.34 -0.63 -14.02
N LEU A 81 1.43 -1.06 -14.67
CA LEU A 81 1.54 -1.12 -16.14
C LEU A 81 1.54 -2.53 -16.72
N ASP A 82 1.89 -3.56 -15.94
CA ASP A 82 2.04 -4.94 -16.42
C ASP A 82 0.66 -5.51 -16.79
N PRO A 83 0.43 -5.89 -18.07
CA PRO A 83 -0.84 -6.45 -18.51
C PRO A 83 -1.27 -7.71 -17.74
N ARG A 84 -0.31 -8.47 -17.18
CA ARG A 84 -0.59 -9.64 -16.34
C ARG A 84 -1.23 -9.22 -15.02
N VAL A 85 -0.72 -8.15 -14.40
CA VAL A 85 -1.28 -7.59 -13.17
C VAL A 85 -2.64 -6.95 -13.46
N LEU A 86 -2.78 -6.19 -14.55
CA LEU A 86 -4.05 -5.59 -14.95
C LEU A 86 -5.15 -6.65 -15.21
N ARG A 87 -4.80 -7.79 -15.82
CA ARG A 87 -5.73 -8.93 -15.95
C ARG A 87 -6.14 -9.51 -14.59
N LEU A 88 -5.24 -9.56 -13.61
CA LEU A 88 -5.61 -9.98 -12.26
C LEU A 88 -6.55 -8.97 -11.62
N VAL A 89 -6.28 -7.66 -11.73
CA VAL A 89 -7.18 -6.60 -11.26
C VAL A 89 -8.57 -6.78 -11.85
N ALA A 90 -8.68 -6.94 -13.17
CA ALA A 90 -9.97 -7.12 -13.84
C ALA A 90 -10.76 -8.35 -13.38
N ARG A 91 -10.11 -9.39 -12.85
CA ARG A 91 -10.78 -10.58 -12.27
C ARG A 91 -11.29 -10.36 -10.85
N HIS A 92 -10.87 -9.28 -10.20
CA HIS A 92 -11.23 -8.94 -8.81
C HIS A 92 -12.11 -7.67 -8.73
N LEU A 93 -12.58 -7.18 -9.88
CA LEU A 93 -13.65 -6.18 -10.00
C LEU A 93 -14.99 -6.91 -10.11
#